data_AF-A0AAU3VZR3-F1
#
_entry.id   AF-A0AAU3VZR3-F1
#
_cell.length_a   1.000
_cell.length_b   1.000
_cell.length_c   1.000
_cell.angle_alpha   90.00
_cell.angle_beta   90.00
_cell.angle_gamma   90.00
#
_symmetry.space_group_name_H-M   'P 1'
#
loop_
_entity.id
_entity.type
_entity.pdbx_description
1 polymer ?
#
loop_
_entity_poly.entity_id
_entity_poly.type
_entity_poly.pdbx_seq_one_letter_code
_entity_poly.pdbx_strand_id
1 'polypeptide(L)'
;MADRFPEITSVEEFIRLRESADPAEYNRSAWATLPLPVWWELVRSHPGMRFWAAHNRTAPPEILAELIKDSDWRVRDRVAGKRNCPPELLEQLADDPHDAVRRIVAGHPHSPRSTVARLVDDPWPVIAREARARLANWPSTEASEPS
;
A
#
# COMPACT_ATOMS: atom_id res chain seq x y z
N MET A 1 -16.09 6.24 -6.96
CA MET A 1 -16.53 5.52 -5.75
C MET A 1 -16.31 6.33 -4.47
N ALA A 2 -15.30 7.21 -4.40
CA ALA A 2 -15.09 8.11 -3.26
C ALA A 2 -16.27 9.08 -3.01
N ASP A 3 -16.91 9.59 -4.07
CA ASP A 3 -18.06 10.51 -4.00
C ASP A 3 -19.34 9.92 -3.37
N ARG A 4 -19.33 8.65 -2.97
CA ARG A 4 -20.48 7.99 -2.34
C ARG A 4 -20.62 8.35 -0.86
N PHE A 5 -19.54 8.78 -0.21
CA PHE A 5 -19.53 9.00 1.23
C PHE A 5 -19.21 10.46 1.55
N PRO A 6 -19.85 11.06 2.57
CA PRO A 6 -19.47 12.38 3.06
C PRO A 6 -18.03 12.36 3.54
N GLU A 7 -17.26 13.39 3.17
CA GLU A 7 -15.89 13.61 3.63
C GLU A 7 -15.81 13.55 5.16
N ILE A 8 -14.72 12.97 5.68
CA ILE A 8 -14.41 12.93 7.11
C ILE A 8 -13.44 14.08 7.39
N THR A 9 -13.84 15.01 8.25
CA THR A 9 -13.14 16.30 8.38
C THR A 9 -12.29 16.42 9.63
N SER A 10 -12.29 15.42 10.51
CA SER A 10 -11.41 15.36 11.69
C SER A 10 -10.91 13.95 12.01
N VAL A 11 -9.82 13.89 12.79
CA VAL A 11 -9.24 12.63 13.24
C VAL A 11 -10.18 11.93 14.22
N GLU A 12 -10.83 12.67 15.11
CA GLU A 12 -11.77 12.14 16.09
C GLU A 12 -12.96 11.48 15.39
N GLU A 13 -13.48 12.10 14.32
CA GLU A 13 -14.56 11.52 13.53
C GLU A 13 -14.08 10.23 12.86
N PHE A 14 -12.90 10.23 12.24
CA PHE A 14 -12.33 9.03 11.62
C PHE A 14 -12.22 7.87 12.63
N ILE A 15 -11.68 8.13 13.81
CA ILE A 15 -11.50 7.13 14.88
C ILE A 15 -12.86 6.61 15.34
N ARG A 16 -13.82 7.50 15.63
CA ARG A 16 -15.18 7.12 16.04
C ARG A 16 -15.85 6.20 15.00
N LEU A 17 -15.75 6.54 13.72
CA LEU A 17 -16.32 5.74 12.63
C LEU A 17 -15.62 4.38 12.51
N ARG A 18 -14.31 4.33 12.76
CA ARG A 18 -13.52 3.09 12.69
C ARG A 18 -13.87 2.10 13.80
N GLU A 19 -14.23 2.62 14.96
CA GLU A 19 -14.58 1.85 16.16
C GLU A 19 -16.08 1.59 16.27
N SER A 20 -16.88 2.12 15.34
CA SER A 20 -18.33 1.93 15.33
C SER A 20 -18.71 0.49 15.02
N ALA A 21 -19.69 -0.02 15.78
CA ALA A 21 -20.34 -1.30 15.50
C ALA A 21 -21.32 -1.22 14.30
N ASP A 22 -21.67 -0.02 13.85
CA ASP A 22 -22.52 0.17 12.66
C ASP A 22 -21.68 -0.10 11.39
N PRO A 23 -22.04 -1.13 10.58
CA PRO A 23 -21.34 -1.43 9.34
C PRO A 23 -21.33 -0.27 8.35
N ALA A 24 -22.33 0.61 8.36
CA ALA A 24 -22.39 1.77 7.48
C ALA A 24 -21.32 2.81 7.85
N GLU A 25 -21.15 3.10 9.14
CA GLU A 25 -20.12 4.00 9.65
C GLU A 25 -18.72 3.42 9.43
N TYR A 26 -18.55 2.13 9.75
CA TYR A 26 -17.30 1.43 9.49
C TYR A 26 -16.93 1.46 8.00
N ASN A 27 -17.90 1.24 7.11
CA ASN A 27 -17.68 1.35 5.67
C ASN A 27 -17.32 2.78 5.27
N ARG A 28 -17.96 3.80 5.83
CA ARG A 28 -17.61 5.20 5.57
C ARG A 28 -16.14 5.48 5.92
N SER A 29 -15.66 5.01 7.08
CA SER A 29 -14.24 5.19 7.46
C SER A 29 -13.23 4.62 6.46
N ALA A 30 -13.63 3.61 5.67
CA ALA A 30 -12.75 2.95 4.71
C ALA A 30 -12.75 3.60 3.32
N TRP A 31 -13.80 4.35 2.97
CA TRP A 31 -14.09 4.79 1.60
C TRP A 31 -14.31 6.31 1.45
N ALA A 32 -14.58 7.04 2.54
CA ALA A 32 -14.68 8.49 2.51
C ALA A 32 -13.30 9.14 2.41
N THR A 33 -13.24 10.25 1.68
CA THR A 33 -12.06 11.11 1.64
C THR A 33 -11.83 11.79 2.98
N LEU A 34 -10.57 12.12 3.24
CA LEU A 34 -10.17 13.03 4.31
C LEU A 34 -9.31 14.14 3.69
N PRO A 35 -9.41 15.39 4.15
CA PRO A 35 -8.48 16.45 3.78
C PRO A 35 -7.04 16.07 4.17
N LEU A 36 -6.06 16.48 3.36
CA LEU A 36 -4.65 16.16 3.59
C LEU A 36 -4.13 16.57 4.99
N PRO A 37 -4.52 17.71 5.58
CA PRO A 37 -4.13 18.04 6.95
C PRO A 37 -4.61 17.01 7.99
N VAL A 38 -5.83 16.50 7.82
CA VAL A 38 -6.42 15.49 8.72
C VAL A 38 -5.68 14.16 8.58
N TRP A 39 -5.28 13.79 7.36
CA TRP A 39 -4.42 12.63 7.14
C TRP A 39 -3.08 12.75 7.87
N TRP A 40 -2.41 13.90 7.76
CA TRP A 40 -1.14 14.14 8.43
C TRP A 40 -1.26 14.10 9.95
N GLU A 41 -2.31 14.69 10.48
CA GLU A 41 -2.61 14.64 11.91
C GLU A 41 -2.86 13.21 12.39
N LEU A 42 -3.66 12.43 11.65
CA LEU A 42 -3.94 11.02 11.95
C LEU A 42 -2.63 10.22 12.04
N VAL A 43 -1.79 10.28 11.00
CA VAL A 43 -0.59 9.43 10.95
C VAL A 43 0.50 9.88 11.93
N ARG A 44 0.59 11.17 12.27
CA ARG A 44 1.61 11.69 13.19
C ARG A 44 1.21 11.52 14.65
N SER A 45 -0.04 11.83 14.99
CA SER A 45 -0.50 11.90 16.37
C SER A 45 -1.16 10.59 16.85
N HIS A 46 -1.56 9.70 15.94
CA HIS A 46 -2.27 8.45 16.28
C HIS A 46 -1.62 7.21 15.65
N PRO A 47 -0.46 6.75 16.15
CA PRO A 47 0.24 5.58 15.61
C PRO A 47 -0.64 4.31 15.51
N GLY A 48 -1.53 4.09 16.48
CA GLY A 48 -2.48 2.96 16.47
C GLY A 48 -3.45 2.96 15.28
N MET A 49 -3.63 4.09 14.60
CA MET A 49 -4.53 4.22 13.46
C MET A 49 -3.83 4.05 12.10
N ARG A 50 -2.50 3.96 12.07
CA ARG A 50 -1.73 3.87 10.81
C ARG A 50 -2.05 2.63 9.99
N PHE A 51 -2.35 1.50 10.63
CA PHE A 51 -2.83 0.29 9.95
C PHE A 51 -4.14 0.57 9.19
N TRP A 52 -5.07 1.30 9.83
CA TRP A 52 -6.33 1.68 9.21
C TRP A 52 -6.16 2.74 8.14
N ALA A 53 -5.24 3.69 8.33
CA ALA A 53 -4.85 4.65 7.29
C ALA A 53 -4.31 3.93 6.03
N ALA A 54 -3.43 2.94 6.19
CA ALA A 54 -2.93 2.13 5.07
C ALA A 54 -4.05 1.35 4.38
N HIS A 55 -5.02 0.83 5.15
CA HIS A 55 -6.16 0.08 4.64
C HIS A 55 -7.19 0.96 3.90
N ASN A 56 -7.29 2.24 4.25
CA ASN A 56 -8.25 3.16 3.66
C ASN A 56 -8.02 3.32 2.13
N ARG A 57 -9.11 3.38 1.38
CA ARG A 57 -9.11 3.37 -0.10
C ARG A 57 -8.79 4.72 -0.74
N THR A 58 -8.84 5.80 0.03
CA THR A 58 -8.65 7.18 -0.40
C THR A 58 -7.41 7.84 0.19
N ALA A 59 -6.56 7.08 0.91
CA ALA A 59 -5.28 7.57 1.41
C ALA A 59 -4.41 8.14 0.27
N PRO A 60 -4.00 9.42 0.32
CA PRO A 60 -3.20 10.06 -0.71
C PRO A 60 -1.80 9.43 -0.88
N PRO A 61 -1.19 9.50 -2.06
CA PRO A 61 0.15 8.96 -2.32
C PRO A 61 1.22 9.42 -1.32
N GLU A 62 1.19 10.69 -0.91
CA GLU A 62 2.15 11.27 0.04
C GLU A 62 2.03 10.65 1.44
N ILE A 63 0.81 10.28 1.82
CA ILE A 63 0.52 9.59 3.07
C ILE A 63 0.98 8.15 2.99
N LEU A 64 0.73 7.46 1.86
CA LEU A 64 1.26 6.12 1.63
C LEU A 64 2.79 6.10 1.67
N ALA A 65 3.45 7.10 1.08
CA ALA A 65 4.90 7.26 1.10
C ALA A 65 5.47 7.46 2.51
N GLU A 66 4.70 8.04 3.44
CA GLU A 66 5.08 8.08 4.84
C GLU A 66 4.85 6.74 5.53
N LEU A 67 3.72 6.07 5.25
CA LEU A 67 3.36 4.81 5.88
C LEU A 67 4.30 3.64 5.51
N ILE A 68 4.99 3.69 4.37
CA ILE A 68 6.03 2.69 4.04
C ILE A 68 7.28 2.78 4.93
N LYS A 69 7.41 3.84 5.74
CA LYS A 69 8.50 3.99 6.72
C LYS A 69 8.07 3.55 8.12
N ASP A 70 6.82 3.12 8.29
CA ASP A 70 6.30 2.76 9.60
C ASP A 70 7.08 1.58 10.20
N SER A 71 7.28 1.60 11.52
CA SER A 71 7.98 0.52 12.24
C SER A 71 7.25 -0.82 12.16
N ASP A 72 5.92 -0.81 12.08
CA ASP A 72 5.11 -2.02 11.97
C ASP A 72 5.05 -2.50 10.52
N TRP A 73 5.64 -3.68 10.27
CA TRP A 73 5.65 -4.30 8.95
C TRP A 73 4.24 -4.56 8.40
N ARG A 74 3.23 -4.71 9.26
CA ARG A 74 1.83 -4.91 8.84
C ARG A 74 1.23 -3.67 8.19
N VAL A 75 1.71 -2.48 8.57
CA VAL A 75 1.34 -1.22 7.92
C VAL A 75 1.97 -1.16 6.54
N ARG A 76 3.27 -1.47 6.43
CA ARG A 76 4.02 -1.48 5.15
C ARG A 76 3.48 -2.53 4.18
N ASP A 77 3.19 -3.74 4.67
CA ASP A 77 2.51 -4.83 3.96
C ASP A 77 1.17 -4.37 3.36
N ARG A 78 0.37 -3.65 4.17
CA ARG A 78 -0.92 -3.11 3.72
C ARG A 78 -0.76 -2.10 2.60
N VAL A 79 0.27 -1.25 2.64
CA VAL A 79 0.57 -0.30 1.54
C VAL A 79 1.04 -1.05 0.30
N ALA A 80 1.96 -2.01 0.43
CA ALA A 80 2.45 -2.85 -0.66
C ALA A 80 1.30 -3.58 -1.38
N GLY A 81 0.32 -4.09 -0.61
CA GLY A 81 -0.80 -4.86 -1.12
C GLY A 81 -1.90 -4.03 -1.80
N LYS A 82 -1.78 -2.71 -1.87
CA LYS A 82 -2.77 -1.88 -2.57
C LYS A 82 -2.66 -2.12 -4.07
N ARG A 83 -3.76 -2.52 -4.72
CA ARG A 83 -3.84 -2.72 -6.18
C ARG A 83 -3.19 -1.60 -7.01
N ASN A 84 -3.32 -0.36 -6.56
CA ASN A 84 -2.77 0.82 -7.23
C ASN A 84 -1.57 1.42 -6.46
N CYS A 85 -0.79 0.58 -5.76
CA CYS A 85 0.43 1.03 -5.10
C CYS A 85 1.38 1.60 -6.17
N PRO A 86 1.91 2.83 -6.00
CA PRO A 86 2.84 3.42 -6.95
C PRO A 86 4.10 2.55 -7.13
N PRO A 87 4.60 2.37 -8.36
CA PRO A 87 5.79 1.58 -8.62
C PRO A 87 7.02 2.00 -7.81
N GLU A 88 7.16 3.30 -7.53
CA GLU A 88 8.27 3.89 -6.77
C GLU A 88 8.24 3.49 -5.29
N LEU A 89 7.04 3.27 -4.73
CA LEU A 89 6.91 2.74 -3.37
C LEU A 89 7.22 1.25 -3.33
N LEU A 90 6.79 0.49 -4.34
CA LEU A 90 7.12 -0.94 -4.47
C LEU A 90 8.62 -1.15 -4.63
N GLU A 91 9.31 -0.26 -5.34
CA GLU A 91 10.77 -0.28 -5.45
C GLU A 91 11.47 -0.12 -4.10
N GLN A 92 11.01 0.80 -3.25
CA GLN A 92 11.54 0.98 -1.90
C GLN A 92 11.23 -0.23 -1.00
N LEU A 93 10.02 -0.79 -1.10
CA LEU A 93 9.57 -1.92 -0.28
C LEU A 93 10.21 -3.26 -0.69
N ALA A 94 10.94 -3.32 -1.81
CA ALA A 94 11.69 -4.53 -2.18
C ALA A 94 12.88 -4.80 -1.26
N ASP A 95 13.40 -3.76 -0.59
CA ASP A 95 14.47 -3.89 0.40
C ASP A 95 13.92 -3.94 1.84
N ASP A 96 12.60 -4.14 2.01
CA ASP A 96 11.97 -4.18 3.32
C ASP A 96 12.59 -5.27 4.20
N PRO A 97 12.92 -5.01 5.47
CA PRO A 97 13.50 -6.02 6.34
C PRO A 97 12.58 -7.23 6.56
N HIS A 98 11.27 -7.07 6.43
CA HIS A 98 10.30 -8.14 6.66
C HIS A 98 9.94 -8.86 5.35
N ASP A 99 10.06 -10.19 5.36
CA ASP A 99 9.84 -11.05 4.19
C ASP A 99 8.39 -10.98 3.66
N ALA A 100 7.39 -10.90 4.54
CA ALA A 100 5.99 -10.75 4.14
C ALA A 100 5.76 -9.55 3.18
N VAL A 101 6.42 -8.42 3.44
CA VAL A 101 6.34 -7.22 2.59
C VAL A 101 7.01 -7.48 1.25
N ARG A 102 8.25 -8.01 1.25
CA ARG A 102 8.99 -8.33 0.03
C ARG A 102 8.28 -9.36 -0.84
N ARG A 103 7.60 -10.33 -0.23
CA ARG A 103 6.76 -11.32 -0.93
C ARG A 103 5.62 -10.65 -1.69
N ILE A 104 4.93 -9.66 -1.08
CA ILE A 104 3.91 -8.90 -1.79
C ILE A 104 4.54 -8.20 -3.00
N VAL A 105 5.69 -7.55 -2.83
CA VAL A 105 6.38 -6.85 -3.93
C VAL A 105 6.75 -7.83 -5.06
N ALA A 106 7.26 -9.02 -4.76
CA ALA A 106 7.58 -10.03 -5.77
C ALA A 106 6.36 -10.40 -6.64
N GLY A 107 5.17 -10.52 -6.03
CA GLY A 107 3.91 -10.87 -6.71
C GLY A 107 3.09 -9.70 -7.24
N HIS A 108 3.37 -8.45 -6.84
CA HIS A 108 2.48 -7.32 -7.10
C HIS A 108 2.50 -6.88 -8.59
N PRO A 109 1.36 -6.84 -9.32
CA PRO A 109 1.33 -6.60 -10.77
C PRO A 109 2.06 -5.36 -11.28
N HIS A 110 2.12 -4.29 -10.47
CA HIS A 110 2.79 -3.03 -10.83
C HIS A 110 4.24 -2.91 -10.34
N SER A 111 4.80 -3.94 -9.71
CA SER A 111 6.22 -3.91 -9.36
C SER A 111 7.06 -3.77 -10.63
N PRO A 112 8.00 -2.81 -10.70
CA PRO A 112 8.92 -2.70 -11.82
C PRO A 112 9.70 -3.99 -12.04
N ARG A 113 10.05 -4.28 -13.30
CA ARG A 113 10.84 -5.46 -13.65
C ARG A 113 12.19 -5.48 -12.92
N SER A 114 12.85 -4.33 -12.82
CA SER A 114 14.10 -4.14 -12.06
C SER A 114 13.93 -4.50 -10.58
N THR A 115 12.82 -4.06 -9.98
CA THR A 115 12.47 -4.40 -8.59
C THR A 115 12.29 -5.90 -8.39
N VAL A 116 11.55 -6.58 -9.28
CA VAL A 116 11.39 -8.04 -9.22
C VAL A 116 12.72 -8.76 -9.46
N ALA A 117 13.58 -8.23 -10.33
CA ALA A 117 14.92 -8.77 -10.57
C ALA A 117 15.82 -8.76 -9.32
N ARG A 118 15.71 -7.75 -8.45
CA ARG A 118 16.46 -7.71 -7.19
C ARG A 118 16.03 -8.82 -6.22
N LEU A 119 14.78 -9.28 -6.31
CA LEU A 119 14.22 -10.30 -5.40
C LEU A 119 14.55 -11.75 -5.82
N VAL A 120 15.26 -11.99 -6.93
CA VAL A 120 15.61 -13.36 -7.39
C VAL A 120 16.61 -14.08 -6.49
N ASP A 121 17.34 -13.31 -5.68
CA ASP A 121 18.32 -13.77 -4.70
C ASP A 121 17.86 -13.46 -3.26
N ASP A 122 16.55 -13.26 -3.06
CA ASP A 122 15.97 -13.06 -1.72
C ASP A 122 16.38 -14.22 -0.78
N PRO A 123 16.77 -13.92 0.48
CA PRO A 123 17.12 -14.95 1.46
C PRO A 123 16.03 -16.00 1.69
N TRP A 124 14.76 -15.66 1.43
CA TRP A 124 13.63 -16.57 1.55
C TRP A 124 13.34 -17.24 0.21
N PRO A 125 13.52 -18.58 0.09
CA PRO A 125 13.41 -19.29 -1.18
C PRO A 125 12.05 -19.13 -1.89
N VAL A 126 10.98 -18.92 -1.12
CA VAL A 126 9.63 -18.71 -1.68
C VAL A 126 9.58 -17.43 -2.51
N ILE A 127 10.19 -16.35 -2.00
CA ILE A 127 10.23 -15.04 -2.66
C ILE A 127 11.13 -15.10 -3.89
N ALA A 128 12.34 -15.66 -3.75
CA ALA A 128 13.26 -15.87 -4.87
C ALA A 128 12.63 -16.68 -6.01
N ARG A 129 11.92 -17.76 -5.68
CA ARG A 129 11.20 -18.59 -6.66
C ARG A 129 10.08 -17.80 -7.34
N GLU A 130 9.29 -17.04 -6.58
CA GLU A 130 8.21 -16.22 -7.12
C GLU A 130 8.74 -15.15 -8.09
N ALA A 131 9.81 -14.44 -7.70
CA ALA A 131 10.48 -13.47 -8.54
C ALA A 131 11.01 -14.10 -9.84
N ARG A 132 11.71 -15.24 -9.75
CA ARG A 132 12.21 -15.97 -10.93
C ARG A 132 11.09 -16.41 -11.86
N ALA A 133 10.02 -17.02 -11.31
CA ALA A 133 8.87 -17.47 -12.09
C ALA A 133 8.19 -16.29 -12.80
N ARG A 134 8.04 -15.15 -12.12
CA ARG A 134 7.45 -13.95 -12.69
C ARG A 134 8.32 -13.35 -13.79
N LEU A 135 9.64 -13.31 -13.63
CA LEU A 135 10.55 -12.80 -14.67
C LEU A 135 10.59 -13.70 -15.90
N ALA A 136 10.49 -15.01 -15.72
CA ALA A 136 10.39 -15.98 -16.81
C ALA A 136 9.09 -15.84 -17.62
N ASN A 137 8.00 -15.46 -16.94
CA ASN A 137 6.69 -15.24 -17.55
C ASN A 137 6.43 -13.76 -17.89
N TRP A 138 7.44 -12.90 -17.83
CA TRP A 138 7.27 -11.48 -18.12
C TRP A 138 6.99 -11.32 -19.61
N PRO A 139 5.96 -10.55 -20.01
CA PRO A 139 5.70 -10.32 -21.42
C PRO A 139 6.93 -9.67 -22.05
N SER A 140 7.52 -10.33 -23.05
CA SER A 140 8.56 -9.76 -23.89
C SER A 140 7.93 -8.68 -24.77
N THR A 141 7.68 -7.49 -24.22
CA THR A 141 7.27 -6.33 -25.02
C THR A 141 8.51 -5.55 -25.46
N GLU A 142 9.18 -6.08 -26.48
CA GLU A 142 9.62 -5.25 -27.61
C GLU A 142 8.61 -5.50 -28.73
N ALA A 143 7.51 -4.75 -28.73
CA ALA A 143 6.63 -4.62 -29.87
C ALA A 143 5.99 -3.23 -29.83
N SER A 144 6.68 -2.31 -30.51
CA SER A 144 6.14 -1.09 -31.14
C SER A 144 5.72 0.07 -30.23
N GLU A 145 6.64 1.01 -30.02
CA GLU A 145 6.26 2.44 -30.04
C GLU A 145 6.07 2.85 -31.50
N PRO A 146 4.92 3.40 -31.92
CA PRO A 146 4.81 4.02 -33.23
C PRO A 146 5.56 5.35 -33.24
N SER A 147 6.36 5.55 -34.28
CA SER A 147 7.09 6.79 -34.62
C SER A 147 6.16 7.97 -34.91
#